data_AF-A0A9J6EJE6-F1
#
_entry.id   AF-A0A9J6EJE6-F1
#
_cell.length_a   1.000
_cell.length_b   1.000
_cell.length_c   1.000
_cell.angle_alpha   90.00
_cell.angle_beta   90.00
_cell.angle_gamma   90.00
#
_symmetry.space_group_name_H-M   'P 1'
#
loop_
_entity.id
_entity.type
_entity.pdbx_description
1 polymer ?
#
loop_
_entity_poly.entity_id
_entity_poly.type
_entity_poly.pdbx_seq_one_letter_code
_entity_poly.pdbx_strand_id
1 'polypeptide(L)'
;MAPSLMTAVGAYLARCGARWNETTFPSGEDPTDDEHAPMMLSLALQYLTPTAVSCLGLGVVAAAIMSSADSCLLSCGSIAARNIYASDTEVVWVLRLCVVAVAAASAVMAIVVRSVYDLWALSADLVYVVLLPQLLAAVFLGRRWCNVVGSVTAFSLGLVLRVLGGEPVLGIPAIMHYPLYDGSRQLFPFKTVTMLLSGITLLAVSRVADWVTGSKPAARLETPPSLACEVPKRPPLTSYDLWK
;
A
#
# COMPACT_ATOMS: atom_id res chain seq x y z
N MET A 1 8.85 -17.30 16.13
CA MET A 1 8.11 -16.13 15.64
C MET A 1 6.85 -16.72 15.02
N ALA A 2 5.70 -16.65 15.70
CA ALA A 2 4.54 -17.47 15.30
C ALA A 2 4.09 -17.09 13.87
N PRO A 3 3.87 -18.07 12.97
CA PRO A 3 3.37 -17.79 11.63
C PRO A 3 2.04 -17.05 11.75
N SER A 4 1.89 -16.01 10.95
CA SER A 4 0.63 -15.27 10.85
C SER A 4 -0.52 -16.22 10.50
N LEU A 5 -1.73 -15.93 10.97
CA LEU A 5 -2.88 -16.81 10.78
C LEU A 5 -3.16 -17.11 9.30
N MET A 6 -2.83 -16.18 8.39
CA MET A 6 -2.94 -16.39 6.94
C MET A 6 -1.90 -17.36 6.38
N THR A 7 -0.63 -17.25 6.78
CA THR A 7 0.42 -18.20 6.37
C THR A 7 0.15 -19.59 6.95
N ALA A 8 -0.33 -19.64 8.19
CA ALA A 8 -0.73 -20.89 8.83
C ALA A 8 -1.92 -21.53 8.12
N VAL A 9 -2.93 -20.77 7.71
CA VAL A 9 -4.08 -21.29 6.95
C VAL A 9 -3.66 -21.73 5.55
N GLY A 10 -2.82 -20.97 4.84
CA GLY A 10 -2.31 -21.35 3.52
C GLY A 10 -1.47 -22.64 3.58
N ALA A 11 -0.59 -22.73 4.56
CA ALA A 11 0.23 -23.92 4.81
C ALA A 11 -0.63 -25.11 5.26
N TYR A 12 -1.62 -24.89 6.11
CA TYR A 12 -2.56 -25.93 6.56
C TYR A 12 -3.42 -26.46 5.41
N LEU A 13 -3.97 -25.59 4.56
CA LEU A 13 -4.76 -25.99 3.39
C LEU A 13 -3.89 -26.76 2.39
N ALA A 14 -2.64 -26.33 2.17
CA ALA A 14 -1.70 -27.05 1.33
C ALA A 14 -1.32 -28.41 1.94
N ARG A 15 -1.20 -28.53 3.26
CA ARG A 15 -0.93 -29.81 3.96
C ARG A 15 -2.11 -30.77 3.90
N CYS A 16 -3.32 -30.29 4.14
CA CYS A 16 -4.53 -31.12 4.14
C CYS A 16 -5.03 -31.48 2.73
N GLY A 17 -4.73 -30.64 1.73
CA GLY A 17 -5.20 -30.82 0.35
C GLY A 17 -4.32 -31.72 -0.52
N ALA A 18 -3.13 -32.11 -0.06
CA ALA A 18 -2.11 -32.71 -0.91
C ALA A 18 -1.42 -33.92 -0.27
N ARG A 19 -1.21 -34.98 -1.06
CA ARG A 19 -0.43 -36.16 -0.66
C ARG A 19 1.06 -35.93 -0.88
N TRP A 20 1.68 -35.11 -0.05
CA TRP A 20 3.11 -34.76 -0.15
C TRP A 20 4.05 -35.97 -0.11
N ASN A 21 3.67 -37.02 0.61
CA ASN A 21 4.43 -38.27 0.71
C ASN A 21 4.52 -39.05 -0.62
N GLU A 22 3.70 -38.71 -1.61
CA GLU A 22 3.70 -39.31 -2.96
C GLU A 22 4.41 -38.41 -4.00
N THR A 23 4.91 -37.24 -3.60
CA THR A 23 5.59 -36.28 -4.50
C THR A 23 7.11 -36.41 -4.43
N THR A 24 7.82 -35.83 -5.40
CA THR A 24 9.30 -35.78 -5.44
C THR A 24 9.92 -34.84 -4.39
N PHE A 25 9.09 -34.26 -3.51
CA PHE A 25 9.57 -33.47 -2.38
C PHE A 25 10.32 -34.36 -1.36
N PRO A 26 11.43 -33.91 -0.75
CA PRO A 26 12.21 -34.72 0.19
C PRO A 26 11.32 -35.35 1.27
N SER A 27 11.27 -36.69 1.25
CA SER A 27 10.39 -37.49 2.10
C SER A 27 10.85 -37.42 3.55
N GLY A 28 10.26 -36.54 4.34
CA GLY A 28 10.57 -36.38 5.77
C GLY A 28 10.52 -34.95 6.29
N GLU A 29 10.54 -33.94 5.41
CA GLU A 29 10.33 -32.54 5.76
C GLU A 29 8.85 -32.16 5.63
N ASP A 30 8.28 -31.64 6.72
CA ASP A 30 6.93 -31.08 6.67
C ASP A 30 6.99 -29.79 5.83
N PRO A 31 6.27 -29.70 4.69
CA PRO A 31 6.30 -28.49 3.84
C PRO A 31 5.77 -27.25 4.57
N THR A 32 5.11 -27.46 5.71
CA THR A 32 4.58 -26.43 6.60
C THR A 32 5.60 -25.82 7.55
N ASP A 33 6.88 -26.17 7.46
CA ASP A 33 7.93 -25.45 8.20
C ASP A 33 7.90 -23.96 7.86
N ASP A 34 8.17 -23.12 8.87
CA ASP A 34 8.06 -21.66 8.80
C ASP A 34 8.93 -21.06 7.66
N GLU A 35 10.00 -21.75 7.25
CA GLU A 35 10.87 -21.34 6.14
C GLU A 35 10.23 -21.51 4.75
N HIS A 36 9.40 -22.53 4.56
CA HIS A 36 8.79 -22.85 3.25
C HIS A 36 7.37 -22.33 3.10
N ALA A 37 6.71 -21.96 4.21
CA ALA A 37 5.37 -21.37 4.23
C ALA A 37 5.13 -20.22 3.23
N PRO A 38 6.01 -19.21 3.06
CA PRO A 38 5.78 -18.13 2.08
C PRO A 38 5.89 -18.58 0.61
N MET A 39 6.64 -19.66 0.34
CA MET A 39 6.87 -20.20 -1.00
C MET A 39 5.89 -21.34 -1.34
N MET A 40 5.04 -21.74 -0.39
CA MET A 40 4.12 -22.88 -0.48
C MET A 40 3.31 -22.91 -1.78
N LEU A 41 2.81 -21.76 -2.26
CA LEU A 41 2.04 -21.69 -3.50
C LEU A 41 2.87 -22.15 -4.71
N SER A 42 4.09 -21.64 -4.84
CA SER A 42 4.98 -22.03 -5.95
C SER A 42 5.49 -23.45 -5.81
N LEU A 43 5.74 -23.91 -4.58
CA LEU A 43 6.13 -25.28 -4.28
C LEU A 43 5.02 -26.26 -4.67
N ALA A 44 3.77 -25.92 -4.32
CA ALA A 44 2.61 -26.74 -4.65
C ALA A 44 2.40 -26.82 -6.18
N LEU A 45 2.53 -25.71 -6.90
CA LEU A 45 2.46 -25.73 -8.37
C LEU A 45 3.60 -26.53 -9.01
N GLN A 46 4.79 -26.54 -8.41
CA GLN A 46 5.93 -27.28 -8.93
C GLN A 46 5.80 -28.80 -8.73
N TYR A 47 5.36 -29.23 -7.54
CA TYR A 47 5.43 -30.63 -7.14
C TYR A 47 4.09 -31.40 -7.23
N LEU A 48 2.96 -30.71 -7.27
CA LEU A 48 1.64 -31.36 -7.39
C LEU A 48 1.06 -31.38 -8.80
N THR A 49 1.63 -30.64 -9.75
CA THR A 49 1.07 -30.53 -11.11
C THR A 49 2.06 -31.06 -12.17
N PRO A 50 1.58 -31.62 -13.30
CA PRO A 50 2.45 -32.04 -14.38
C PRO A 50 3.24 -30.84 -14.94
N THR A 51 4.44 -31.09 -15.46
CA THR A 51 5.43 -30.07 -15.87
C THR A 51 4.85 -28.96 -16.77
N ALA A 52 3.98 -29.32 -17.72
CA ALA A 52 3.32 -28.36 -18.61
C ALA A 52 2.39 -27.39 -17.85
N VAL A 53 1.61 -27.90 -16.89
CA VAL A 53 0.69 -27.10 -16.07
C VAL A 53 1.45 -26.27 -15.04
N SER A 54 2.54 -26.80 -14.49
CA SER A 54 3.41 -26.07 -13.56
C SER A 54 4.07 -24.86 -14.23
N CYS A 55 4.64 -25.04 -15.42
CA CYS A 55 5.25 -23.94 -16.18
C CYS A 55 4.22 -22.86 -16.52
N LEU A 56 3.02 -23.25 -16.97
CA LEU A 56 1.95 -22.30 -17.24
C LEU A 56 1.45 -21.62 -15.96
N GLY A 57 1.29 -22.34 -14.85
CA GLY A 57 0.82 -21.81 -13.58
C GLY A 57 1.78 -20.77 -13.00
N LEU A 58 3.08 -21.08 -12.93
CA LEU A 58 4.11 -20.15 -12.48
C LEU A 58 4.22 -18.93 -13.41
N GLY A 59 4.09 -19.13 -14.73
CA GLY A 59 4.07 -18.05 -15.71
C GLY A 59 2.87 -17.11 -15.55
N VAL A 60 1.67 -17.65 -15.30
CA VAL A 60 0.46 -16.86 -15.03
C VAL A 60 0.59 -16.06 -13.74
N VAL A 61 1.10 -16.67 -12.66
CA VAL A 61 1.34 -15.97 -11.39
C VAL A 61 2.34 -14.82 -11.58
N ALA A 62 3.45 -15.06 -12.29
CA ALA A 62 4.43 -14.03 -12.59
C ALA A 62 3.83 -12.88 -13.43
N ALA A 63 3.05 -13.21 -14.47
CA ALA A 63 2.40 -12.21 -15.32
C ALA A 63 1.37 -11.37 -14.54
N ALA A 64 0.59 -11.99 -13.64
CA ALA A 64 -0.38 -11.30 -12.80
C ALA A 64 0.28 -10.32 -11.82
N ILE A 65 1.41 -10.72 -11.21
CA ILE A 65 2.19 -9.86 -10.32
C ILE A 65 2.78 -8.68 -11.10
N MET A 66 3.38 -8.93 -12.27
CA MET A 66 3.94 -7.87 -13.12
C MET A 66 2.86 -6.83 -13.51
N SER A 67 1.69 -7.29 -13.93
CA SER A 67 0.56 -6.38 -14.28
C SER A 67 0.11 -5.51 -13.10
N SER A 68 0.12 -6.06 -11.89
CA SER A 68 -0.22 -5.31 -10.67
C SER A 68 0.85 -4.27 -10.34
N ALA A 69 2.12 -4.66 -10.43
CA ALA A 69 3.26 -3.77 -10.21
C ALA A 69 3.30 -2.62 -11.23
N ASP A 70 3.09 -2.93 -12.51
CA ASP A 70 3.05 -1.94 -13.58
C ASP A 70 1.96 -0.90 -13.36
N SER A 71 0.76 -1.35 -12.96
CA SER A 71 -0.37 -0.47 -12.66
C SER A 71 -0.07 0.47 -11.48
N CYS A 72 0.58 -0.03 -10.42
CA CYS A 72 1.00 0.79 -9.29
C CYS A 72 2.09 1.80 -9.69
N LEU A 73 3.10 1.37 -10.46
CA LEU A 73 4.19 2.23 -10.91
C LEU A 73 3.70 3.36 -11.81
N LEU A 74 2.82 3.05 -12.77
CA LEU A 74 2.19 4.04 -13.65
C LEU A 74 1.33 5.02 -12.86
N SER A 75 0.55 4.53 -11.89
CA SER A 75 -0.26 5.37 -11.01
C SER A 75 0.60 6.34 -10.20
N CYS A 76 1.62 5.83 -9.48
CA CYS A 76 2.54 6.66 -8.70
C CYS A 76 3.32 7.64 -9.58
N GLY A 77 3.81 7.20 -10.73
CA GLY A 77 4.54 8.04 -11.68
C GLY A 77 3.68 9.17 -12.25
N SER A 78 2.40 8.91 -12.55
CA SER A 78 1.48 9.94 -13.05
C SER A 78 1.18 11.03 -12.03
N ILE A 79 1.06 10.67 -10.75
CA ILE A 79 0.86 11.63 -9.65
C ILE A 79 2.13 12.47 -9.45
N ALA A 80 3.30 11.83 -9.45
CA ALA A 80 4.58 12.53 -9.33
C ALA A 80 4.82 13.49 -10.49
N ALA A 81 4.56 13.06 -11.73
CA ALA A 81 4.75 13.86 -12.93
C ALA A 81 3.76 15.02 -13.08
N ARG A 82 2.59 14.97 -12.42
CA ARG A 82 1.65 16.11 -12.37
C ARG A 82 1.92 17.07 -11.22
N ASN A 83 2.46 16.56 -10.10
CA ASN A 83 2.77 17.39 -8.93
C ASN A 83 4.07 18.19 -9.14
N ILE A 84 5.02 17.61 -9.86
CA ILE A 84 6.15 18.32 -10.45
C ILE A 84 5.60 18.92 -11.74
N TYR A 85 5.66 20.24 -11.95
CA TYR A 85 5.11 20.93 -13.13
C TYR A 85 5.83 20.53 -14.44
N ALA A 86 5.69 19.27 -14.88
CA ALA A 86 6.32 18.73 -16.06
C ALA A 86 5.45 19.02 -17.29
N SER A 87 6.09 19.53 -18.35
CA SER A 87 5.45 19.64 -19.66
C SER A 87 5.16 18.25 -20.25
N ASP A 88 4.20 18.12 -21.17
CA ASP A 88 3.76 16.82 -21.72
C ASP A 88 4.90 15.96 -22.27
N THR A 89 5.96 16.57 -22.81
CA THR A 89 7.16 15.88 -23.29
C THR A 89 8.11 15.45 -22.18
N GLU A 90 8.16 16.19 -21.07
CA GLU A 90 8.99 15.88 -19.90
C GLU A 90 8.33 14.83 -19.00
N VAL A 91 7.00 14.71 -19.00
CA VAL A 91 6.24 13.72 -18.22
C VAL A 91 6.72 12.29 -18.50
N VAL A 92 6.99 11.94 -19.77
CA VAL A 92 7.46 10.59 -20.14
C VAL A 92 8.85 10.32 -19.58
N TRP A 93 9.72 11.33 -19.55
CA TRP A 93 11.06 11.22 -18.96
C TRP A 93 11.01 11.04 -17.45
N VAL A 94 10.17 11.84 -16.77
CA VAL A 94 9.94 11.72 -15.32
C VAL A 94 9.40 10.34 -14.98
N LEU A 95 8.42 9.82 -15.75
CA LEU A 95 7.84 8.51 -15.52
C LEU A 95 8.87 7.38 -15.66
N ARG A 96 9.74 7.43 -16.67
CA ARG A 96 10.84 6.46 -16.83
C ARG A 96 11.82 6.50 -15.66
N LEU A 97 12.20 7.71 -15.21
CA LEU A 97 13.09 7.88 -14.06
C LEU A 97 12.45 7.33 -12.78
N CYS A 98 11.17 7.58 -12.55
CA CYS A 98 10.42 7.04 -11.42
C CYS A 98 10.41 5.50 -11.42
N VAL A 99 10.18 4.87 -12.59
CA VAL A 99 10.21 3.40 -12.69
C VAL A 99 11.58 2.84 -12.32
N VAL A 100 12.66 3.42 -12.84
CA VAL A 100 14.03 2.98 -12.52
C VAL A 100 14.34 3.16 -11.03
N ALA A 101 13.96 4.31 -10.46
CA ALA A 101 14.19 4.61 -9.04
C ALA A 101 13.42 3.66 -8.11
N VAL A 102 12.13 3.41 -8.38
CA VAL A 102 11.31 2.50 -7.58
C VAL A 102 11.77 1.05 -7.76
N ALA A 103 12.18 0.63 -8.96
CA ALA A 103 12.73 -0.70 -9.19
C ALA A 103 14.03 -0.93 -8.39
N ALA A 104 14.94 0.06 -8.38
CA ALA A 104 16.16 -0.01 -7.59
C ALA A 104 15.86 -0.07 -6.09
N ALA A 105 14.96 0.78 -5.57
CA ALA A 105 14.56 0.78 -4.17
C ALA A 105 13.88 -0.55 -3.76
N SER A 106 13.02 -1.09 -4.63
CA SER A 106 12.33 -2.36 -4.40
C SER A 106 13.29 -3.54 -4.41
N ALA A 107 14.29 -3.55 -5.32
CA ALA A 107 15.33 -4.57 -5.35
C ALA A 107 16.18 -4.56 -4.06
N VAL A 108 16.53 -3.38 -3.56
CA VAL A 108 17.24 -3.24 -2.28
C VAL A 108 16.38 -3.78 -1.13
N MET A 109 15.10 -3.42 -1.07
CA MET A 109 14.20 -3.93 -0.04
C MET A 109 14.01 -5.44 -0.13
N ALA A 110 13.94 -6.01 -1.33
CA ALA A 110 13.82 -7.45 -1.54
C ALA A 110 15.03 -8.24 -0.99
N ILE A 111 16.23 -7.64 -0.99
CA ILE A 111 17.45 -8.29 -0.46
C ILE A 111 17.53 -8.16 1.07
N VAL A 112 17.06 -7.04 1.64
CA VAL A 112 17.22 -6.72 3.06
C VAL A 112 16.10 -7.30 3.92
N VAL A 113 14.88 -7.37 3.39
CA VAL A 113 13.68 -7.71 4.16
C VAL A 113 13.56 -9.21 4.34
N ARG A 114 13.40 -9.65 5.60
CA ARG A 114 13.24 -11.07 5.95
C ARG A 114 11.81 -11.59 5.81
N SER A 115 10.82 -10.69 5.77
CA SER A 115 9.40 -11.05 5.77
C SER A 115 8.58 -10.08 4.92
N VAL A 116 8.03 -10.59 3.82
CA VAL A 116 7.17 -9.82 2.89
C VAL A 116 5.83 -9.48 3.55
N TYR A 117 5.28 -10.38 4.37
CA TYR A 117 4.02 -10.17 5.08
C TYR A 117 4.09 -9.02 6.07
N ASP A 118 5.20 -8.91 6.79
CA ASP A 118 5.42 -7.84 7.75
C ASP A 118 5.55 -6.49 7.04
N LEU A 119 6.25 -6.44 5.90
CA LEU A 119 6.36 -5.23 5.08
C LEU A 119 4.99 -4.82 4.50
N TRP A 120 4.22 -5.77 4.01
CA TRP A 120 2.86 -5.50 3.51
C TRP A 120 1.95 -4.96 4.62
N ALA A 121 1.92 -5.63 5.78
CA ALA A 121 1.14 -5.20 6.93
C ALA A 121 1.57 -3.81 7.43
N LEU A 122 2.87 -3.51 7.40
CA LEU A 122 3.43 -2.20 7.76
C LEU A 122 2.98 -1.10 6.78
N SER A 123 3.02 -1.38 5.47
CA SER A 123 2.55 -0.43 4.46
C SER A 123 1.04 -0.17 4.59
N ALA A 124 0.24 -1.22 4.81
CA ALA A 124 -1.19 -1.12 5.03
C ALA A 124 -1.52 -0.31 6.28
N ASP A 125 -0.74 -0.47 7.35
CA ASP A 125 -0.92 0.29 8.59
C ASP A 125 -0.57 1.77 8.43
N LEU A 126 0.49 2.10 7.68
CA LEU A 126 0.82 3.48 7.37
C LEU A 126 -0.32 4.16 6.59
N VAL A 127 -0.87 3.48 5.58
CA VAL A 127 -2.02 3.98 4.80
C VAL A 127 -3.26 4.11 5.69
N TYR A 128 -3.51 3.13 6.55
CA TYR A 128 -4.64 3.13 7.47
C TYR A 128 -4.59 4.28 8.48
N VAL A 129 -3.43 4.53 9.08
CA VAL A 129 -3.30 5.57 10.11
C VAL A 129 -3.21 6.97 9.49
N VAL A 130 -2.51 7.12 8.37
CA VAL A 130 -2.18 8.45 7.82
C VAL A 130 -3.14 8.87 6.70
N LEU A 131 -3.38 8.01 5.71
CA LEU A 131 -4.20 8.36 4.54
C LEU A 131 -5.69 8.23 4.80
N LEU A 132 -6.13 7.19 5.52
CA LEU A 132 -7.56 6.96 5.76
C LEU A 132 -8.30 8.17 6.36
N PRO A 133 -7.81 8.84 7.45
CA PRO A 133 -8.51 10.01 7.99
C PRO A 133 -8.57 11.17 7.00
N GLN A 134 -7.54 11.36 6.18
CA GLN A 134 -7.51 12.40 5.15
C GLN A 134 -8.48 12.11 4.01
N LEU A 135 -8.52 10.86 3.53
CA LEU A 135 -9.45 10.41 2.50
C LEU A 135 -10.89 10.49 2.98
N LEU A 136 -11.17 10.07 4.21
CA LEU A 136 -12.48 10.16 4.82
C LEU A 136 -12.94 11.62 4.92
N ALA A 137 -12.07 12.50 5.41
CA ALA A 137 -12.39 13.92 5.52
C ALA A 137 -12.61 14.58 4.14
N ALA A 138 -11.77 14.24 3.16
CA ALA A 138 -11.87 14.78 1.80
C ALA A 138 -13.17 14.34 1.08
N VAL A 139 -13.59 13.09 1.25
CA VAL A 139 -14.78 12.53 0.58
C VAL A 139 -16.07 12.91 1.29
N PHE A 140 -16.15 12.73 2.62
CA PHE A 140 -17.43 12.87 3.36
C PHE A 140 -17.70 14.29 3.84
N LEU A 141 -16.67 15.02 4.27
CA LEU A 141 -16.85 16.38 4.79
C LEU A 141 -16.50 17.47 3.76
N GLY A 142 -15.71 17.13 2.74
CA GLY A 142 -15.32 18.06 1.68
C GLY A 142 -14.48 19.24 2.18
N ARG A 143 -14.26 20.21 1.29
CA ARG A 143 -13.33 21.34 1.51
C ARG A 143 -13.78 22.35 2.57
N ARG A 144 -15.06 22.31 2.97
CA ARG A 144 -15.62 23.20 3.99
C ARG A 144 -15.14 22.88 5.40
N TRP A 145 -14.69 21.64 5.61
CA TRP A 145 -14.31 21.13 6.92
C TRP A 145 -12.83 20.74 7.00
N CYS A 146 -12.09 20.77 5.88
CA CYS A 146 -10.72 20.28 5.79
C CYS A 146 -9.81 21.31 5.11
N ASN A 147 -8.88 21.89 5.87
CA ASN A 147 -7.92 22.89 5.39
C ASN A 147 -6.55 22.24 5.14
N VAL A 148 -5.72 22.83 4.27
CA VAL A 148 -4.35 22.37 3.96
C VAL A 148 -3.50 22.35 5.22
N VAL A 149 -3.61 23.40 6.07
CA VAL A 149 -2.87 23.49 7.34
C VAL A 149 -3.24 22.34 8.28
N GLY A 150 -4.55 22.05 8.40
CA GLY A 150 -5.03 20.92 9.20
C GLY A 150 -4.55 19.57 8.64
N SER A 151 -4.57 19.42 7.31
CA SER A 151 -4.13 18.19 6.63
C SER A 151 -2.64 17.91 6.83
N VAL A 152 -1.78 18.91 6.67
CA VAL A 152 -0.32 18.78 6.88
C VAL A 152 -0.01 18.50 8.36
N THR A 153 -0.71 19.19 9.27
CA THR A 153 -0.51 19.00 10.71
C THR A 153 -0.94 17.60 11.15
N ALA A 154 -2.11 17.13 10.72
CA ALA A 154 -2.60 15.79 11.05
C ALA A 154 -1.75 14.68 10.41
N PHE A 155 -1.27 14.88 9.19
CA PHE A 155 -0.32 13.97 8.53
C PHE A 155 0.97 13.82 9.34
N SER A 156 1.56 14.95 9.72
CA SER A 156 2.82 14.97 10.49
C SER A 156 2.62 14.35 11.87
N LEU A 157 1.52 14.69 12.55
CA LEU A 157 1.20 14.13 13.87
C LEU A 157 0.94 12.61 13.78
N GLY A 158 0.18 12.16 12.79
CA GLY A 158 -0.09 10.74 12.58
C GLY A 158 1.18 9.93 12.33
N LEU A 159 2.11 10.48 11.53
CA LEU A 159 3.40 9.86 11.26
C LEU A 159 4.29 9.81 12.52
N VAL A 160 4.36 10.90 13.28
CA VAL A 160 5.12 10.96 14.53
C VAL A 160 4.56 9.99 15.56
N LEU A 161 3.23 9.99 15.78
CA LEU A 161 2.59 9.04 16.69
C LEU A 161 2.88 7.60 16.26
N ARG A 162 2.81 7.31 14.96
CA ARG A 162 3.08 5.97 14.43
C ARG A 162 4.51 5.50 14.69
N VAL A 163 5.50 6.38 14.54
CA VAL A 163 6.91 6.10 14.83
C VAL A 163 7.13 5.95 16.35
N LEU A 164 6.48 6.79 17.17
CA LEU A 164 6.59 6.76 18.64
C LEU A 164 5.97 5.50 19.27
N GLY A 165 4.95 4.93 18.63
CA GLY A 165 4.32 3.67 19.06
C GLY A 165 5.23 2.44 18.97
N GLY A 166 6.41 2.59 18.34
CA GLY A 166 7.33 1.50 18.06
C GLY A 166 6.82 0.59 16.96
N GLU A 167 7.74 -0.03 16.23
CA GLU A 167 7.38 -1.05 15.25
C GLU A 167 8.39 -2.20 15.30
N PRO A 168 7.97 -3.42 15.68
CA PRO A 168 8.87 -4.56 15.80
C PRO A 168 9.52 -4.94 14.46
N VAL A 169 8.86 -4.65 13.33
CA VAL A 169 9.37 -4.91 11.98
C VAL A 169 10.55 -3.99 11.60
N LEU A 170 10.53 -2.75 12.08
CA LEU A 170 11.60 -1.75 11.83
C LEU A 170 12.66 -1.75 12.95
N GLY A 171 12.49 -2.57 13.99
CA GLY A 171 13.39 -2.60 15.16
C GLY A 171 13.33 -1.35 16.04
N ILE A 172 12.27 -0.53 15.88
CA ILE A 172 12.12 0.71 16.65
C ILE A 172 11.44 0.36 17.98
N PRO A 173 12.13 0.53 19.13
CA PRO A 173 11.52 0.27 20.43
C PRO A 173 10.38 1.26 20.68
N ALA A 174 9.28 0.77 21.26
CA ALA A 174 8.14 1.63 21.61
C ALA A 174 8.57 2.62 22.70
N ILE A 175 8.58 3.91 22.36
CA ILE A 175 8.91 4.98 23.30
C ILE A 175 7.71 5.25 24.21
N MET A 176 6.48 5.18 23.65
CA MET A 176 5.23 5.34 24.40
C MET A 176 4.61 3.98 24.76
N HIS A 177 4.66 3.62 26.04
CA HIS A 177 4.04 2.40 26.57
C HIS A 177 2.56 2.67 26.89
N TYR A 178 1.64 2.09 26.13
CA TYR A 178 0.20 2.21 26.40
C TYR A 178 -0.24 1.24 27.53
N PRO A 179 -1.31 1.56 28.29
CA PRO A 179 -1.86 0.64 29.29
C PRO A 179 -2.29 -0.68 28.64
N LEU A 180 -1.95 -1.83 29.24
CA LEU A 180 -1.89 -3.19 28.65
C LEU A 180 -0.62 -3.53 27.83
N TYR A 181 0.54 -3.06 28.28
CA TYR A 181 1.83 -3.48 27.75
C TYR A 181 2.31 -4.76 28.44
N ASP A 182 2.45 -5.86 27.69
CA ASP A 182 2.85 -7.17 28.22
C ASP A 182 4.37 -7.44 28.03
N GLY A 183 5.20 -6.39 28.17
CA GLY A 183 6.66 -6.47 28.05
C GLY A 183 7.22 -6.67 26.63
N SER A 184 6.45 -7.22 25.70
CA SER A 184 6.88 -7.54 24.32
C SER A 184 5.86 -7.22 23.23
N ARG A 185 4.58 -7.13 23.60
CA ARG A 185 3.47 -6.84 22.68
C ARG A 185 2.51 -5.85 23.33
N GLN A 186 2.07 -4.89 22.54
CA GLN A 186 1.05 -3.92 22.96
C GLN A 186 -0.32 -4.50 22.58
N LEU A 187 -1.09 -4.99 23.56
CA LEU A 187 -2.42 -5.56 23.32
C LEU A 187 -3.49 -4.49 23.09
N PHE A 188 -3.20 -3.24 23.48
CA PHE A 188 -4.06 -2.10 23.22
C PHE A 188 -4.17 -1.84 21.71
N PRO A 189 -5.37 -1.55 21.16
CA PRO A 189 -5.57 -1.22 19.75
C PRO A 189 -5.02 0.19 19.43
N PHE A 190 -3.70 0.35 19.56
CA PHE A 190 -2.98 1.60 19.38
C PHE A 190 -3.18 2.17 17.97
N LYS A 191 -3.25 1.31 16.95
CA LYS A 191 -3.40 1.71 15.55
C LYS A 191 -4.70 2.48 15.32
N THR A 192 -5.82 2.00 15.87
CA THR A 192 -7.13 2.66 15.72
C THR A 192 -7.19 3.95 16.52
N VAL A 193 -6.59 3.98 17.71
CA VAL A 193 -6.53 5.20 18.54
C VAL A 193 -5.70 6.28 17.87
N THR A 194 -4.56 5.94 17.27
CA THR A 194 -3.73 6.88 16.50
C THR A 194 -4.44 7.39 15.24
N MET A 195 -5.17 6.51 14.54
CA MET A 195 -6.03 6.91 13.41
C MET A 195 -7.12 7.90 13.85
N LEU A 196 -7.80 7.62 14.96
CA LEU A 196 -8.83 8.53 15.50
C LEU A 196 -8.24 9.86 15.97
N LEU A 197 -7.11 9.84 16.68
CA LEU A 197 -6.40 11.04 17.12
C LEU A 197 -6.02 11.92 15.93
N SER A 198 -5.39 11.35 14.89
CA SER A 198 -5.03 12.11 13.68
C SER A 198 -6.26 12.68 12.96
N GLY A 199 -7.36 11.92 12.89
CA GLY A 199 -8.64 12.41 12.36
C GLY A 199 -9.27 13.55 13.19
N ILE A 200 -9.22 13.45 14.52
CA ILE A 200 -9.69 14.51 15.43
C ILE A 200 -8.81 15.75 15.28
N THR A 201 -7.49 15.59 15.25
CA THR A 201 -6.55 16.70 15.03
C THR A 201 -6.80 17.37 13.68
N LEU A 202 -7.07 16.61 12.62
CA LEU A 202 -7.42 17.15 11.31
C LEU A 202 -8.62 18.10 11.39
N LEU A 203 -9.70 17.66 12.04
CA LEU A 203 -10.92 18.46 12.16
C LEU A 203 -10.71 19.65 13.12
N ALA A 204 -10.06 19.44 14.25
CA ALA A 204 -9.82 20.47 15.26
C ALA A 204 -8.92 21.58 14.73
N VAL A 205 -7.75 21.23 14.16
CA VAL A 205 -6.81 22.21 13.60
C VAL A 205 -7.42 22.92 12.41
N SER A 206 -8.23 22.23 11.58
CA SER A 206 -8.94 22.90 10.49
C SER A 206 -9.92 23.96 11.03
N ARG A 207 -10.71 23.66 12.07
CA ARG A 207 -11.62 24.67 12.67
C ARG A 207 -10.88 25.83 13.32
N VAL A 208 -9.83 25.53 14.06
CA VAL A 208 -9.04 26.56 14.74
C VAL A 208 -8.38 27.45 13.70
N ALA A 209 -7.84 26.89 12.62
CA ALA A 209 -7.27 27.65 11.52
C ALA A 209 -8.32 28.55 10.84
N ASP A 210 -9.51 28.03 10.57
CA ASP A 210 -10.60 28.82 9.97
C ASP A 210 -11.08 29.95 10.90
N TRP A 211 -11.11 29.70 12.21
CA TRP A 211 -11.45 30.70 13.24
C TRP A 211 -10.39 31.80 13.34
N VAL A 212 -9.10 31.43 13.38
CA VAL A 212 -7.97 32.37 13.48
C VAL A 212 -7.82 33.22 12.22
N THR A 213 -7.98 32.61 11.05
CA THR A 213 -7.84 33.33 9.77
C THR A 213 -9.09 34.12 9.37
N GLY A 214 -10.21 33.98 10.09
CA GLY A 214 -11.48 34.66 9.77
C GLY A 214 -12.01 34.34 8.37
N SER A 215 -11.52 33.26 7.76
CA SER A 215 -11.70 32.99 6.34
C SER A 215 -13.14 32.54 6.09
N LYS A 216 -13.89 33.28 5.26
CA LYS A 216 -15.07 32.73 4.58
C LYS A 216 -14.60 31.47 3.84
N PRO A 217 -15.36 30.35 3.88
CA PRO A 217 -14.96 29.12 3.23
C PRO A 217 -14.63 29.45 1.78
N ALA A 218 -13.36 29.28 1.41
CA ALA A 218 -12.84 29.69 0.12
C ALA A 218 -13.79 29.12 -0.95
N ALA A 219 -14.57 30.03 -1.54
CA ALA A 219 -15.46 29.73 -2.63
C ALA A 219 -14.62 28.99 -3.67
N ARG A 220 -15.14 27.84 -4.11
CA ARG A 220 -14.88 27.23 -5.40
C ARG A 220 -13.56 27.74 -6.00
N LEU A 221 -12.45 27.05 -5.73
CA LEU A 221 -11.41 26.97 -6.76
C LEU A 221 -12.14 26.34 -7.95
N GLU A 222 -12.77 27.19 -8.74
CA GLU A 222 -12.82 26.99 -10.16
C GLU A 222 -11.37 26.72 -10.47
N THR A 223 -11.10 25.47 -10.83
CA THR A 223 -9.92 25.14 -11.61
C THR A 223 -9.71 26.33 -12.54
N PRO A 224 -8.58 27.06 -12.47
CA PRO A 224 -8.30 28.03 -13.51
C PRO A 224 -8.49 27.29 -14.84
N PRO A 225 -9.06 27.90 -15.87
CA PRO A 225 -9.34 27.21 -17.14
C PRO A 225 -8.09 26.58 -17.78
N SER A 226 -6.89 26.81 -17.23
CA SER A 226 -5.63 26.13 -17.55
C SER A 226 -5.41 24.75 -16.88
N LEU A 227 -6.21 24.35 -15.88
CA LEU A 227 -6.06 23.09 -15.12
C LEU A 227 -7.36 22.27 -15.04
N ALA A 228 -8.45 22.76 -15.61
CA ALA A 228 -9.49 21.86 -16.10
C ALA A 228 -8.86 21.10 -17.26
N CYS A 229 -8.25 19.95 -16.98
CA CYS A 229 -8.00 18.96 -18.01
C CYS A 229 -9.38 18.66 -18.60
N GLU A 230 -9.69 19.30 -19.73
CA GLU A 230 -10.62 18.75 -20.69
C GLU A 230 -10.17 17.30 -20.84
N VAL A 231 -10.92 16.38 -20.23
CA VAL A 231 -10.98 15.04 -20.79
C VAL A 231 -11.52 15.32 -22.19
N PRO A 232 -10.72 15.22 -23.26
CA PRO A 232 -11.26 15.43 -24.58
C PRO A 232 -12.40 14.42 -24.70
N LYS A 233 -13.62 14.91 -24.89
CA LYS A 233 -14.72 14.07 -25.32
C LYS A 233 -14.24 13.46 -26.63
N ARG A 234 -13.69 12.25 -26.59
CA ARG A 234 -13.44 11.50 -27.82
C ARG A 234 -14.80 11.46 -28.51
N PRO A 235 -14.92 11.93 -29.77
CA PRO A 235 -16.14 11.70 -30.52
C PRO A 235 -16.41 10.19 -30.50
N PRO A 236 -17.68 9.77 -30.51
CA PRO A 236 -18.00 8.34 -30.57
C PRO A 236 -17.24 7.76 -31.76
N LEU A 237 -16.39 6.76 -31.49
CA LEU A 237 -15.64 6.03 -32.50
C LEU A 237 -16.66 5.41 -33.46
N THR A 238 -16.95 6.08 -34.57
CA THR A 238 -17.62 5.47 -35.70
C THR A 238 -16.68 4.43 -36.29
N SER A 239 -17.17 3.21 -36.49
CA SER A 239 -16.42 2.00 -36.86
C SER A 239 -15.59 2.06 -38.16
N TYR A 240 -15.45 3.23 -38.78
CA TYR A 240 -14.78 3.43 -40.07
C TYR A 240 -13.32 3.88 -39.97
N ASP A 241 -12.82 4.31 -38.80
CA ASP A 241 -11.43 4.75 -38.62
C ASP A 241 -10.44 3.62 -38.24
N LEU A 242 -10.91 2.36 -38.18
CA LEU A 242 -10.12 1.21 -37.74
C LEU A 242 -9.40 0.45 -38.89
N TRP A 243 -9.49 0.92 -40.14
CA TRP A 243 -8.95 0.24 -41.33
C TRP A 243 -8.26 1.16 -42.34
N LYS A 244 -7.58 2.20 -41.89
CA LYS A 244 -6.56 2.93 -42.67
C LYS A 244 -5.26 2.98 -41.87
#